data_AF-A0A077FMD5-F1
#
_entry.id   AF-A0A077FMD5-F1
#
_cell.length_a   1.000
_cell.length_b   1.000
_cell.length_c   1.000
_cell.angle_alpha   90.00
_cell.angle_beta   90.00
_cell.angle_gamma   90.00
#
_symmetry.space_group_name_H-M   'P 1'
#
loop_
_entity.id
_entity.type
_entity.pdbx_description
1 polymer ?
#
loop_
_entity_poly.entity_id
_entity_poly.type
_entity_poly.pdbx_seq_one_letter_code
_entity_poly.pdbx_strand_id
1 'polypeptide(L)'
;MFNGIIVDNKYKAADLLLAMCPNIISFQSTTSYYKLYIHYNLLGEPVITRYWAGKFNRKSSTNHIMVSMDKLETMVAGLIKKYYSLIG
;
A
#
# COMPACT_ATOMS: atom_id res chain seq x y z
N MET A 1 9.38 -19.89 -3.63
CA MET A 1 10.23 -18.83 -4.21
C MET A 1 9.39 -17.57 -4.35
N PHE A 2 9.85 -16.46 -3.77
CA PHE A 2 9.13 -15.19 -3.73
C PHE A 2 9.45 -14.36 -4.99
N ASN A 3 8.45 -14.00 -5.78
CA ASN A 3 8.62 -13.20 -7.00
C ASN A 3 8.27 -11.73 -6.71
N GLY A 4 9.25 -10.98 -6.19
CA GLY A 4 9.38 -9.53 -6.34
C GLY A 4 8.43 -8.62 -5.55
N ILE A 5 8.99 -7.55 -4.99
CA ILE A 5 8.25 -6.32 -4.70
C ILE A 5 8.23 -5.51 -5.99
N ILE A 6 7.07 -5.28 -6.58
CA ILE A 6 6.96 -4.32 -7.69
C ILE A 6 6.68 -2.96 -7.06
N VAL A 7 7.73 -2.14 -6.96
CA VAL A 7 7.63 -0.71 -6.65
C VAL A 7 7.59 0.02 -7.99
N ASP A 8 6.41 0.45 -8.43
CA ASP A 8 6.26 1.27 -9.63
C ASP A 8 6.64 2.73 -9.29
N ASN A 9 7.94 2.99 -9.20
CA ASN A 9 8.49 4.34 -9.00
C ASN A 9 8.85 4.94 -10.36
N LYS A 10 7.89 5.63 -10.97
CA LYS A 10 8.18 6.53 -12.09
C LYS A 10 8.60 7.89 -11.50
N TYR A 11 9.73 8.43 -11.98
CA TYR A 11 10.21 9.82 -11.87
C TYR A 11 11.34 10.16 -10.88
N LYS A 12 12.25 11.03 -11.36
CA LYS A 12 13.53 11.44 -10.76
C LYS A 12 13.33 12.66 -9.83
N ALA A 13 13.68 12.48 -8.55
CA ALA A 13 14.12 13.39 -7.48
C ALA A 13 13.86 14.93 -7.44
N ALA A 14 13.54 15.64 -8.52
CA ALA A 14 13.41 17.10 -8.53
C ALA A 14 11.96 17.63 -8.44
N ASP A 15 10.95 16.78 -8.64
CA ASP A 15 9.51 17.16 -8.58
C ASP A 15 8.86 16.87 -7.21
N LEU A 16 9.63 16.94 -6.12
CA LEU A 16 9.23 16.51 -4.78
C LEU A 16 8.01 17.26 -4.19
N LEU A 17 7.61 18.40 -4.77
CA LEU A 17 6.45 19.21 -4.38
C LEU A 17 5.15 18.83 -5.13
N LEU A 18 5.24 18.04 -6.20
CA LEU A 18 4.12 17.54 -7.00
C LEU A 18 3.96 16.01 -6.93
N ALA A 19 4.67 15.36 -5.99
CA ALA A 19 4.65 13.92 -5.75
C ALA A 19 3.38 13.42 -5.05
N MET A 20 2.21 13.84 -5.54
CA MET A 20 0.87 13.29 -5.23
C MET A 20 0.68 11.88 -5.82
N CYS A 21 1.75 11.09 -5.99
CA CYS A 21 1.66 9.78 -6.60
C CYS A 21 1.25 8.74 -5.55
N PRO A 22 0.20 7.94 -5.81
CA PRO A 22 -0.14 6.83 -4.95
C PRO A 22 1.01 5.81 -4.96
N ASN A 23 1.71 5.68 -3.83
CA ASN A 23 2.67 4.60 -3.65
C ASN A 23 1.86 3.30 -3.48
N ILE A 24 1.92 2.42 -4.48
CA ILE A 24 1.26 1.11 -4.46
C ILE A 24 2.29 0.07 -4.06
N ILE A 25 2.01 -0.64 -2.97
CA ILE A 25 2.79 -1.80 -2.55
C ILE A 25 1.90 -3.03 -2.67
N SER A 26 2.29 -3.96 -3.53
CA SER A 26 1.56 -5.20 -3.78
C SER A 26 2.28 -6.40 -3.18
N PHE A 27 1.51 -7.25 -2.51
CA PHE A 27 1.93 -8.47 -1.85
C PHE A 27 1.07 -9.61 -2.36
N GLN A 28 1.69 -10.70 -2.81
CA GLN A 28 0.94 -11.80 -3.42
C GLN A 28 1.50 -13.15 -3.01
N SER A 29 0.60 -14.07 -2.66
CA SER A 29 0.89 -15.48 -2.45
C SER A 29 0.16 -16.35 -3.49
N THR A 30 0.23 -17.67 -3.34
CA THR A 30 -0.51 -18.63 -4.16
C THR A 30 -2.02 -18.53 -3.94
N THR A 31 -2.46 -18.16 -2.74
CA THR A 31 -3.87 -18.18 -2.30
C THR A 31 -4.46 -16.80 -2.06
N SER A 32 -3.63 -15.76 -1.91
CA SER A 32 -4.06 -14.43 -1.46
C SER A 32 -3.31 -13.32 -2.19
N TYR A 33 -3.87 -12.11 -2.16
CA TYR A 33 -3.12 -10.90 -2.47
C TYR A 33 -3.59 -9.71 -1.62
N TYR A 34 -2.65 -8.83 -1.32
CA TYR A 34 -2.85 -7.60 -0.56
C TYR A 34 -2.24 -6.44 -1.35
N LYS A 35 -2.94 -5.31 -1.42
CA LYS A 35 -2.41 -4.06 -1.98
C LYS A 35 -2.57 -2.95 -0.95
N LEU A 36 -1.52 -2.17 -0.80
CA LEU A 36 -1.47 -0.98 0.03
C LEU A 36 -1.32 0.22 -0.89
N TYR A 37 -2.23 1.18 -0.78
CA TYR A 37 -2.17 2.45 -1.50
C TYR A 37 -2.00 3.56 -0.48
N ILE A 38 -0.98 4.39 -0.66
CA ILE A 38 -0.75 5.57 0.18
C ILE A 38 -0.95 6.79 -0.71
N HIS A 39 -1.97 7.58 -0.43
CA HIS A 39 -2.34 8.77 -1.22
C HIS A 39 -2.78 9.91 -0.29
N TYR A 40 -3.12 11.06 -0.87
CA TYR A 40 -3.57 12.23 -0.12
C TYR A 40 -4.99 12.61 -0.55
N ASN A 41 -5.83 13.01 0.40
CA ASN A 41 -7.16 13.54 0.09
C ASN A 41 -7.07 14.99 -0.46
N LEU A 42 -8.22 15.58 -0.80
CA LEU A 42 -8.29 16.95 -1.33
C LEU A 42 -7.80 18.03 -0.35
N LEU A 43 -7.68 17.70 0.94
CA LEU A 43 -7.18 18.58 1.99
C LEU A 43 -5.67 18.39 2.27
N GLY A 44 -5.01 17.49 1.54
CA GLY A 44 -3.60 17.16 1.74
C GLY A 44 -3.35 16.24 2.93
N GLU A 45 -4.37 15.57 3.47
CA GLU A 45 -4.23 14.60 4.56
C GLU A 45 -3.89 13.22 3.99
N PRO A 46 -2.95 12.48 4.59
CA PRO A 46 -2.58 11.17 4.08
C PRO A 46 -3.65 10.11 4.38
N VAL A 47 -3.95 9.33 3.37
CA VAL A 47 -4.92 8.24 3.37
C VAL A 47 -4.24 6.96 2.94
N ILE A 48 -4.38 5.93 3.78
CA ILE A 48 -3.95 4.57 3.48
C ILE A 48 -5.17 3.77 3.05
N THR A 49 -5.18 3.28 1.82
CA THR A 49 -6.19 2.32 1.34
C THR A 49 -5.59 0.92 1.32
N ARG A 50 -6.25 0.01 2.02
CA ARG A 50 -5.90 -1.40 2.12
C ARG A 50 -6.87 -2.19 1.27
N TYR A 51 -6.35 -3.02 0.39
CA TYR A 51 -7.13 -3.92 -0.43
C TYR A 51 -6.63 -5.35 -0.22
N TRP A 52 -7.53 -6.31 -0.08
CA TRP A 52 -7.17 -7.71 0.00
C TRP A 52 -8.23 -8.61 -0.59
N ALA A 53 -7.81 -9.72 -1.19
CA ALA A 53 -8.71 -10.79 -1.59
C ALA A 53 -8.01 -12.15 -1.62
N GLY A 54 -8.80 -13.22 -1.48
CA GLY A 54 -8.35 -14.57 -1.79
C GLY A 54 -8.40 -14.79 -3.30
N LYS A 55 -7.37 -15.38 -3.90
CA LYS A 55 -7.35 -15.70 -5.34
C LYS A 55 -8.51 -16.61 -5.77
N PHE A 56 -8.90 -17.53 -4.88
CA PHE A 56 -10.01 -18.47 -5.10
C PHE A 56 -11.32 -18.01 -4.47
N ASN A 57 -11.32 -16.89 -3.74
CA ASN A 57 -12.47 -16.40 -3.00
C ASN A 57 -12.92 -15.07 -3.61
N ARG A 58 -14.09 -15.04 -4.26
CA ARG A 58 -14.64 -13.82 -4.91
C ARG A 58 -14.81 -12.63 -3.96
N LYS A 59 -14.75 -12.83 -2.65
CA LYS A 59 -14.85 -11.77 -1.65
C LYS A 59 -13.51 -11.05 -1.51
N SER A 60 -13.43 -9.86 -2.10
CA SER A 60 -12.43 -8.86 -1.77
C SER A 60 -12.98 -7.87 -0.75
N SER A 61 -12.08 -7.26 0.01
CA SER A 61 -12.44 -6.17 0.92
C SER A 61 -11.47 -5.01 0.76
N THR A 62 -12.00 -3.81 0.98
CA THR A 62 -11.28 -2.55 0.92
C THR A 62 -11.51 -1.79 2.21
N ASN A 63 -10.47 -1.13 2.74
CA ASN A 63 -10.61 -0.26 3.90
C ASN A 63 -9.70 0.96 3.77
N HIS A 64 -10.22 2.15 4.09
CA HIS A 64 -9.53 3.42 4.05
C HIS A 64 -9.23 3.88 5.48
N ILE A 65 -8.01 4.33 5.73
CA ILE A 65 -7.57 4.85 7.02
C ILE A 65 -7.00 6.24 6.77
N MET A 66 -7.61 7.26 7.37
CA MET A 66 -6.97 8.57 7.48
C MET A 66 -5.91 8.49 8.57
N VAL A 67 -4.71 8.96 8.26
CA VAL A 67 -3.58 8.91 9.18
C VAL A 67 -3.05 10.32 9.34
N SER A 68 -2.55 10.65 10.53
CA SER A 68 -1.83 11.90 10.72
C SER A 68 -0.43 11.78 10.09
N MET A 69 0.11 12.89 9.58
CA MET A 69 1.37 12.87 8.82
C MET A 69 2.55 12.34 9.66
N ASP A 70 2.58 12.63 10.96
CA ASP A 70 3.57 12.15 11.94
C ASP A 70 3.53 10.62 12.17
N LYS A 71 2.39 9.97 11.90
CA LYS A 71 2.19 8.53 12.11
C LYS A 71 2.21 7.72 10.83
N LEU A 72 2.25 8.39 9.67
CA LEU A 72 2.16 7.76 8.36
C LEU A 72 3.22 6.68 8.18
N GLU A 73 4.48 7.02 8.42
CA GLU A 73 5.62 6.12 8.23
C GLU A 73 5.52 4.87 9.11
N THR A 74 5.30 5.06 10.42
CA THR A 74 5.14 3.96 11.39
C THR A 74 3.97 3.04 11.02
N MET A 75 2.84 3.61 10.59
CA MET A 75 1.68 2.82 10.21
C MET A 75 1.93 2.03 8.92
N VAL A 76 2.55 2.64 7.92
CA VAL A 76 2.92 1.97 6.67
C VAL A 76 3.90 0.83 6.93
N ALA A 77 4.96 1.08 7.70
CA ALA A 77 5.94 0.04 8.06
C ALA A 77 5.27 -1.14 8.80
N GLY A 78 4.37 -0.86 9.74
CA GLY A 78 3.59 -1.89 10.43
C GLY A 78 2.70 -2.71 9.50
N LEU A 79 2.05 -2.09 8.52
CA LEU A 79 1.22 -2.77 7.53
C LEU A 79 2.04 -3.62 6.56
N ILE A 80 3.18 -3.10 6.09
CA ILE A 80 4.14 -3.85 5.26
C ILE A 80 4.59 -5.11 6.00
N LYS A 81 5.07 -4.97 7.25
CA LYS A 81 5.51 -6.09 8.08
C LYS A 81 4.40 -7.14 8.26
N LYS A 82 3.17 -6.68 8.53
CA LYS A 82 2.00 -7.56 8.64
C LYS A 82 1.73 -8.31 7.34
N TYR A 83 1.71 -7.62 6.19
CA TYR A 83 1.40 -8.28 4.92
C TYR A 83 2.48 -9.27 4.50
N TYR A 84 3.76 -8.99 4.76
CA TYR A 84 4.83 -9.97 4.61
C TYR A 84 4.60 -11.25 5.44
N SER A 85 4.18 -11.12 6.70
CA SER A 85 3.87 -12.29 7.53
C SER A 85 2.63 -13.08 7.09
N LEU A 86 1.75 -12.50 6.27
CA LEU A 86 0.54 -13.16 5.77
C LEU A 86 0.77 -13.90 4.43
N ILE A 87 1.85 -13.57 3.72
CA ILE A 87 2.17 -14.13 2.39
C ILE A 87 3.39 -15.06 2.41
N GLY A 88 4.27 -14.94 3.41
CA GLY A 88 5.39 -15.86 3.67
C GLY A 88 4.96 -17.01 4.55
#